data_AF-W2VJ01-F1
#
_entry.id   AF-W2VJ01-F1
#
_cell.length_a   1.000
_cell.length_b   1.000
_cell.length_c   1.000
_cell.angle_alpha   90.00
_cell.angle_beta   90.00
_cell.angle_gamma   90.00
#
_symmetry.space_group_name_H-M   'P 1'
#
loop_
_entity.id
_entity.type
_entity.pdbx_description
1 polymer ?
#
loop_
_entity_poly.entity_id
_entity_poly.type
_entity_poly.pdbx_seq_one_letter_code
_entity_poly.pdbx_strand_id
1 'polypeptide(L)'
;MSENGLMDLKRQMIKLIEHLGNENIITGISAKDLDSQTFYGLVILLRDMLKEGYPKTKLKRIMKSVHYANGFSDLDLKQSAFILDEIEQYLCINKFLNHDKSVKYFNKRIVSNEFEINPQNMALVMIESLLCSKS
;
A
#
# COMPACT_ATOMS: atom_id res chain seq x y z
N MET A 1 -19.21 -3.58 3.62
CA MET A 1 -17.92 -4.26 3.33
C MET A 1 -17.99 -5.67 3.89
N SER A 2 -17.59 -6.70 3.14
CA SER A 2 -17.53 -8.05 3.70
C SER A 2 -16.35 -8.15 4.67
N GLU A 3 -16.55 -8.82 5.80
CA GLU A 3 -15.53 -9.01 6.83
C GLU A 3 -14.26 -9.70 6.27
N ASN A 4 -14.46 -10.66 5.35
CA ASN A 4 -13.39 -11.39 4.68
C ASN A 4 -12.46 -10.49 3.83
N GLY A 5 -13.01 -9.52 3.10
CA GLY A 5 -12.20 -8.63 2.25
C GLY A 5 -11.32 -7.67 3.06
N LEU A 6 -11.81 -7.18 4.20
CA LEU A 6 -11.02 -6.34 5.11
C LEU A 6 -9.90 -7.14 5.79
N MET A 7 -10.19 -8.39 6.16
CA MET A 7 -9.19 -9.31 6.74
C MET A 7 -8.05 -9.60 5.76
N ASP A 8 -8.35 -9.77 4.47
CA ASP A 8 -7.33 -9.97 3.44
C ASP A 8 -6.45 -8.72 3.25
N LEU A 9 -7.04 -7.53 3.21
CA LEU A 9 -6.31 -6.25 3.14
C LEU A 9 -5.37 -6.07 4.33
N LYS A 10 -5.88 -6.29 5.56
CA LYS A 10 -5.08 -6.21 6.78
C LYS A 10 -3.89 -7.18 6.72
N ARG A 11 -4.14 -8.44 6.35
CA ARG A 11 -3.09 -9.47 6.26
C ARG A 11 -2.00 -9.09 5.24
N GLN A 12 -2.38 -8.55 4.08
CA GLN A 12 -1.38 -8.13 3.09
C GLN A 12 -0.59 -6.89 3.55
N MET A 13 -1.22 -5.95 4.25
CA MET A 13 -0.49 -4.81 4.83
C MET A 13 0.54 -5.25 5.88
N ILE A 14 0.18 -6.20 6.75
CA ILE A 14 1.12 -6.76 7.73
C ILE A 14 2.32 -7.38 7.00
N LYS A 15 2.07 -8.20 5.96
CA LYS A 15 3.14 -8.77 5.13
C LYS A 15 4.03 -7.72 4.48
N LEU A 16 3.46 -6.64 3.96
CA LEU A 16 4.23 -5.53 3.40
C LEU A 16 5.13 -4.88 4.46
N ILE A 17 4.58 -4.61 5.64
CA ILE A 17 5.33 -4.02 6.75
C ILE A 17 6.46 -4.95 7.20
N GLU A 18 6.19 -6.24 7.41
CA GLU A 18 7.19 -7.23 7.77
C GLU A 18 8.29 -7.34 6.72
N HIS A 19 7.91 -7.35 5.44
CA HIS A 19 8.85 -7.40 4.34
C HIS A 19 9.80 -6.20 4.35
N LEU A 20 9.27 -4.98 4.48
CA LEU A 20 10.07 -3.76 4.57
C LEU A 20 10.95 -3.73 5.84
N GLY A 21 10.45 -4.29 6.94
CA GLY A 21 11.23 -4.47 8.17
C GLY A 21 12.41 -5.43 7.97
N ASN A 22 12.18 -6.56 7.32
CA ASN A 22 13.22 -7.55 7.00
C ASN A 22 14.28 -7.01 6.04
N GLU A 23 13.89 -6.11 5.12
CA GLU A 23 14.82 -5.38 4.25
C GLU A 23 15.52 -4.20 4.95
N ASN A 24 15.27 -3.97 6.25
CA ASN A 24 15.78 -2.85 7.06
C ASN A 24 15.42 -1.46 6.50
N ILE A 25 14.28 -1.36 5.81
CA ILE A 25 13.75 -0.08 5.28
C ILE A 25 12.99 0.67 6.39
N ILE A 26 12.32 -0.07 7.27
CA ILE A 26 11.63 0.47 8.44
C ILE A 26 12.05 -0.30 9.69
N THR A 27 11.99 0.34 10.85
CA THR A 27 12.42 -0.26 12.13
C THR A 27 11.45 0.11 13.25
N GLY A 28 11.47 -0.65 14.36
CA GLY A 28 10.77 -0.27 15.60
C GLY A 28 9.34 -0.80 15.74
N ILE A 29 8.98 -1.88 15.03
CA ILE A 29 7.65 -2.48 15.06
C ILE A 29 7.69 -3.81 15.82
N SER A 30 6.79 -3.98 16.79
CA SER A 30 6.50 -5.29 17.39
C SER A 30 5.36 -5.98 16.63
N ALA A 31 5.44 -7.29 16.43
CA ALA A 31 4.36 -8.09 15.84
C ALA A 31 3.02 -7.90 16.59
N LYS A 32 3.07 -7.75 17.91
CA LYS A 32 1.89 -7.50 18.75
C LYS A 32 1.22 -6.16 18.43
N ASP A 33 2.00 -5.16 18.02
CA ASP A 33 1.49 -3.84 17.69
C ASP A 33 0.74 -3.86 16.36
N LEU A 34 1.13 -4.73 15.41
CA LEU A 34 0.47 -4.88 14.12
C LEU A 34 -0.89 -5.58 14.20
N ASP A 35 -0.98 -6.66 14.98
CA ASP A 35 -2.20 -7.46 15.07
C ASP A 35 -3.38 -6.70 15.69
N SER A 36 -3.10 -5.72 16.56
CA SER A 36 -4.14 -4.89 17.18
C SER A 36 -4.70 -3.80 16.26
N GLN A 37 -4.03 -3.49 15.15
CA GLN A 37 -4.39 -2.38 14.26
C GLN A 37 -5.48 -2.74 13.26
N THR A 38 -6.22 -1.73 12.82
CA THR A 38 -7.10 -1.84 11.64
C THR A 38 -6.27 -1.75 10.36
N PHE A 39 -6.84 -2.15 9.21
CA PHE A 39 -6.19 -1.95 7.91
C PHE A 39 -5.77 -0.48 7.70
N TYR A 40 -6.67 0.46 7.93
CA TYR A 40 -6.38 1.90 7.79
C TYR A 40 -5.29 2.36 8.76
N GLY A 41 -5.32 1.87 10.01
CA GLY A 41 -4.27 2.16 11.00
C GLY A 41 -2.88 1.69 10.55
N LEU A 42 -2.79 0.49 9.95
CA LEU A 42 -1.53 -0.03 9.39
C LEU A 42 -1.02 0.82 8.22
N VAL A 43 -1.91 1.30 7.35
CA VAL A 43 -1.55 2.16 6.21
C VAL A 43 -0.97 3.49 6.71
N ILE A 44 -1.61 4.12 7.71
CA ILE A 44 -1.09 5.35 8.35
C ILE A 44 0.26 5.08 8.99
N LEU A 45 0.36 4.01 9.79
CA LEU A 45 1.58 3.63 10.50
C LEU A 45 2.75 3.50 9.53
N LEU A 46 2.59 2.76 8.43
CA LEU A 46 3.63 2.58 7.42
C LEU A 46 4.05 3.92 6.78
N ARG A 47 3.09 4.76 6.42
CA ARG A 47 3.38 6.09 5.87
C ARG A 47 4.19 6.94 6.85
N ASP A 48 3.81 6.96 8.13
CA ASP A 48 4.50 7.75 9.15
C ASP A 48 5.92 7.27 9.39
N MET A 49 6.15 5.96 9.46
CA MET A 49 7.51 5.40 9.59
C MET A 49 8.40 5.76 8.39
N LEU A 50 7.87 5.68 7.16
CA LEU A 50 8.64 6.08 5.97
C LEU A 50 8.94 7.59 5.98
N LYS A 51 8.00 8.41 6.43
CA LYS A 51 8.20 9.85 6.56
C LYS A 51 9.27 10.19 7.60
N GLU A 52 9.27 9.50 8.74
CA GLU A 52 10.25 9.70 9.81
C GLU A 52 11.64 9.17 9.44
N GLY A 53 11.71 7.99 8.79
CA GLY A 53 12.96 7.39 8.34
C GLY A 53 13.60 8.12 7.15
N TYR A 54 12.76 8.71 6.27
CA TYR A 54 13.21 9.36 5.04
C TYR A 54 12.66 10.79 4.88
N PRO A 55 12.92 11.71 5.83
CA PRO A 55 12.29 13.03 5.90
C PRO A 55 12.70 13.98 4.76
N LYS A 56 13.78 13.65 4.04
CA LYS A 56 14.27 14.41 2.89
C LYS A 56 13.58 14.03 1.58
N THR A 57 12.73 12.99 1.58
CA THR A 57 12.00 12.53 0.40
C THR A 57 11.00 13.59 -0.03
N LYS A 58 11.13 14.08 -1.26
CA LYS A 58 10.21 15.07 -1.83
C LYS A 58 9.12 14.37 -2.64
N LEU A 59 7.97 14.16 -2.01
CA LEU A 59 6.81 13.56 -2.68
C LEU A 59 6.25 14.50 -3.75
N LYS A 60 5.84 13.94 -4.87
CA LYS A 60 5.00 14.63 -5.86
C LYS A 60 3.56 14.62 -5.36
N ARG A 61 2.85 15.71 -5.64
CA ARG A 61 1.43 15.82 -5.33
C ARG A 61 0.64 14.77 -6.12
N ILE A 62 -0.14 13.95 -5.42
CA ILE A 62 -1.07 13.01 -6.04
C ILE A 62 -2.24 13.81 -6.63
N MET A 63 -2.55 13.58 -7.91
CA MET A 63 -3.71 14.15 -8.57
C MET A 63 -4.98 13.40 -8.17
N LYS A 64 -5.46 13.70 -6.95
CA LYS A 64 -6.65 13.03 -6.38
C LYS A 64 -7.87 13.10 -7.30
N SER A 65 -8.02 14.12 -8.15
CA SER A 65 -9.17 14.28 -9.06
C SER A 65 -9.31 13.20 -10.14
N VAL A 66 -8.23 12.50 -10.50
CA VAL A 66 -8.23 11.45 -11.55
C VAL A 66 -7.92 10.06 -11.01
N HIS A 67 -7.86 9.92 -9.69
CA HIS A 67 -7.43 8.69 -9.03
C HIS A 67 -8.52 7.61 -9.04
N TYR A 68 -8.11 6.34 -9.17
CA TYR A 68 -9.03 5.19 -9.25
C TYR A 68 -9.95 5.07 -8.03
N ALA A 69 -9.47 5.50 -6.86
CA ALA A 69 -10.23 5.47 -5.61
C ALA A 69 -11.36 6.53 -5.53
N ASN A 70 -11.52 7.39 -6.51
CA ASN A 70 -12.57 8.43 -6.44
C ASN A 70 -13.98 7.87 -6.36
N GLY A 71 -14.23 6.73 -7.00
CA GLY A 71 -15.50 6.02 -6.95
C GLY A 71 -15.74 5.20 -5.68
N PHE A 72 -14.78 5.18 -4.73
CA PHE A 72 -14.93 4.39 -3.51
C PHE A 72 -15.92 5.08 -2.57
N SER A 73 -16.96 4.35 -2.15
CA SER A 73 -17.95 4.82 -1.18
C SER A 73 -17.43 4.81 0.25
N ASP A 74 -16.51 3.89 0.56
CA ASP A 74 -15.85 3.77 1.86
C ASP A 74 -14.72 4.80 1.97
N LEU A 75 -14.84 5.73 2.92
CA LEU A 75 -13.90 6.84 3.09
C LEU A 75 -12.53 6.37 3.58
N ASP A 76 -12.48 5.40 4.48
CA ASP A 76 -11.21 4.89 5.03
C ASP A 76 -10.45 4.13 3.95
N LEU A 77 -11.14 3.32 3.14
CA LEU A 77 -10.54 2.64 2.01
C LEU A 77 -10.09 3.62 0.92
N LYS A 78 -10.86 4.68 0.68
CA LYS A 78 -10.49 5.76 -0.25
C LYS A 78 -9.24 6.50 0.21
N GLN A 79 -9.16 6.88 1.48
CA GLN A 79 -7.95 7.52 2.03
C GLN A 79 -6.77 6.56 2.04
N SER A 80 -6.99 5.29 2.38
CA SER A 80 -5.96 4.25 2.32
C SER A 80 -5.34 4.17 0.92
N ALA A 81 -6.16 4.17 -0.13
CA ALA A 81 -5.68 4.14 -1.51
C ALA A 81 -4.81 5.37 -1.86
N PHE A 82 -5.17 6.58 -1.41
CA PHE A 82 -4.31 7.75 -1.59
C PHE A 82 -3.00 7.64 -0.82
N ILE A 83 -3.02 7.08 0.38
CA ILE A 83 -1.82 6.92 1.20
C ILE A 83 -0.91 5.82 0.62
N LEU A 84 -1.47 4.77 0.03
CA LEU A 84 -0.71 3.72 -0.66
C LEU A 84 0.11 4.29 -1.84
N ASP A 85 -0.42 5.26 -2.59
CA ASP A 85 0.35 6.02 -3.60
C ASP A 85 1.49 6.83 -2.96
N GLU A 86 1.29 7.43 -1.78
CA GLU A 86 2.36 8.13 -1.06
C GLU A 86 3.46 7.15 -0.63
N ILE A 87 3.07 5.98 -0.13
CA ILE A 87 3.98 4.89 0.23
C ILE A 87 4.77 4.42 -1.00
N GLU A 88 4.11 4.20 -2.14
CA GLU A 88 4.80 3.86 -3.40
C GLU A 88 5.87 4.90 -3.74
N GLN A 89 5.54 6.19 -3.63
CA GLN A 89 6.49 7.26 -3.90
C GLN A 89 7.69 7.23 -2.96
N TYR A 90 7.50 7.01 -1.65
CA TYR A 90 8.62 6.83 -0.73
C TYR A 90 9.52 5.68 -1.17
N LEU A 91 8.93 4.52 -1.47
CA LEU A 91 9.68 3.32 -1.84
C LEU A 91 10.41 3.50 -3.19
N CYS A 92 9.78 4.12 -4.18
CA CYS A 92 10.38 4.34 -5.50
C CYS A 92 11.48 5.41 -5.47
N ILE A 93 11.23 6.57 -4.83
CA ILE A 93 12.19 7.68 -4.78
C ILE A 93 13.46 7.28 -4.04
N ASN A 94 13.32 6.52 -2.94
CA ASN A 94 14.45 6.00 -2.16
C ASN A 94 15.04 4.70 -2.75
N LYS A 95 14.56 4.26 -3.93
CA LYS A 95 15.07 3.12 -4.69
C LYS A 95 14.91 1.75 -4.02
N PHE A 96 13.93 1.59 -3.12
CA PHE A 96 13.55 0.30 -2.55
C PHE A 96 12.64 -0.49 -3.49
N LEU A 97 11.75 0.20 -4.20
CA LEU A 97 10.84 -0.39 -5.18
C LEU A 97 11.23 0.03 -6.60
N ASN A 98 11.11 -0.89 -7.56
CA ASN A 98 11.17 -0.56 -8.98
C ASN A 98 9.75 -0.22 -9.46
N HIS A 99 9.53 1.05 -9.80
CA HIS A 99 8.22 1.55 -10.24
C HIS A 99 7.68 0.78 -11.45
N ASP A 100 8.49 0.53 -12.48
CA ASP A 100 8.05 -0.17 -13.68
C ASP A 100 7.60 -1.60 -13.38
N LYS A 101 8.27 -2.28 -12.45
CA LYS A 101 7.85 -3.61 -11.99
C LYS A 101 6.51 -3.55 -11.24
N SER A 102 6.35 -2.60 -10.32
CA SER A 102 5.09 -2.37 -9.57
C SER A 102 3.93 -2.10 -10.52
N VAL A 103 4.08 -1.12 -11.42
CA VAL A 103 3.05 -0.74 -12.41
C VAL A 103 2.73 -1.90 -13.36
N LYS A 104 3.75 -2.64 -13.81
CA LYS A 104 3.53 -3.82 -14.68
C LYS A 104 2.74 -4.90 -13.95
N TYR A 105 3.03 -5.17 -12.67
CA TYR A 105 2.27 -6.12 -11.87
C TYR A 105 0.81 -5.68 -11.72
N PHE A 106 0.60 -4.43 -11.29
CA PHE A 106 -0.71 -3.84 -11.08
C PHE A 106 -1.56 -3.94 -12.35
N ASN A 107 -1.05 -3.41 -13.47
CA ASN A 107 -1.75 -3.40 -14.75
C ASN A 107 -2.07 -4.81 -15.23
N LYS A 108 -1.10 -5.75 -15.16
CA LYS A 108 -1.33 -7.14 -15.56
C LYS A 108 -2.46 -7.77 -14.75
N ARG A 109 -2.55 -7.47 -13.47
CA ARG A 109 -3.55 -8.07 -12.58
C ARG A 109 -4.94 -7.50 -12.85
N ILE A 110 -5.08 -6.18 -12.97
CA ILE A 110 -6.39 -5.54 -13.15
C ILE A 110 -7.04 -5.81 -14.52
N VAL A 111 -6.25 -6.13 -15.56
CA VAL A 111 -6.78 -6.49 -16.88
C VAL A 111 -7.03 -7.99 -17.06
N SER A 112 -6.77 -8.80 -16.03
CA SER A 112 -7.05 -10.23 -16.08
C SER A 112 -8.56 -10.48 -16.11
N ASN A 113 -9.00 -11.44 -16.92
CA ASN A 113 -10.41 -11.83 -17.02
C ASN A 113 -11.02 -12.31 -15.68
N GLU A 114 -10.17 -12.74 -14.74
CA GLU A 114 -10.56 -13.22 -13.42
C GLU A 114 -10.62 -12.11 -12.37
N PHE A 115 -10.24 -10.88 -12.72
CA PHE A 115 -10.19 -9.78 -11.77
C PHE A 115 -11.54 -9.07 -11.68
N GLU A 116 -12.18 -9.16 -10.52
CA GLU A 116 -13.37 -8.39 -10.23
C GLU A 116 -12.99 -6.96 -9.80
N ILE A 117 -13.39 -5.96 -10.57
CA ILE A 117 -13.13 -4.55 -10.28
C ILE A 117 -14.07 -4.08 -9.15
N ASN A 118 -13.53 -4.03 -7.94
CA ASN A 118 -14.17 -3.41 -6.79
C ASN A 118 -13.12 -2.72 -5.90
N PRO A 119 -13.53 -1.82 -4.97
CA PRO A 119 -12.60 -1.05 -4.15
C PRO A 119 -11.58 -1.89 -3.37
N GLN A 120 -12.02 -3.02 -2.80
CA GLN A 120 -11.17 -3.89 -1.99
C GLN A 120 -10.10 -4.55 -2.85
N ASN A 121 -10.50 -5.13 -3.99
CA ASN A 121 -9.59 -5.78 -4.91
C ASN A 121 -8.57 -4.79 -5.50
N MET A 122 -9.00 -3.56 -5.79
CA MET A 122 -8.09 -2.50 -6.27
C MET A 122 -7.04 -2.14 -5.22
N ALA A 123 -7.45 -1.95 -3.95
CA ALA A 123 -6.51 -1.70 -2.86
C ALA A 123 -5.59 -2.90 -2.60
N LEU A 124 -6.11 -4.12 -2.69
CA LEU A 124 -5.34 -5.35 -2.51
C LEU A 124 -4.21 -5.47 -3.53
N VAL A 125 -4.53 -5.28 -4.81
CA VAL A 125 -3.54 -5.35 -5.90
C VAL A 125 -2.49 -4.25 -5.79
N MET A 126 -2.87 -3.07 -5.29
CA MET A 126 -1.90 -2.01 -4.97
C MET A 126 -0.90 -2.48 -3.88
N ILE A 127 -1.37 -3.11 -2.81
CA ILE A 127 -0.48 -3.62 -1.75
C ILE A 127 0.43 -4.72 -2.30
N GLU A 128 -0.11 -5.62 -3.12
CA GLU A 128 0.65 -6.68 -3.78
C GLU A 128 1.71 -6.13 -4.74
N SER A 129 1.44 -5.03 -5.44
CA SER A 129 2.43 -4.39 -6.31
C SER A 129 3.58 -3.75 -5.53
N LEU A 130 3.32 -3.25 -4.32
CA LEU A 130 4.36 -2.75 -3.40
C LEU A 130 5.25 -3.86 -2.85
N LEU A 131 4.73 -5.09 -2.74
CA LEU A 131 5.49 -6.28 -2.36
C LEU A 131 6.40 -6.82 -3.48
N CYS A 132 6.32 -6.27 -4.70
CA CYS A 132 7.17 -6.67 -5.82
C CYS A 132 8.61 -6.09 -5.70
N SER A 133 9.23 -6.19 -4.51
CA SER A 133 10.56 -5.66 -4.25
C SER A 133 11.60 -6.27 -5.18
N LYS A 134 12.75 -5.58 -5.27
CA LYS A 134 13.81 -5.87 -6.23
C LYS A 134 14.33 -7.31 -6.11
N SER A 135 13.78 -8.20 -6.94
CA SER A 135 14.52 -9.33 -7.51
C SER A 135 15.51 -8.83 -8.55
#